data_AF-A0A0P9CYF1-F1
#
_entry.id   AF-A0A0P9CYF1-F1
#
_cell.length_a   1.000
_cell.length_b   1.000
_cell.length_c   1.000
_cell.angle_alpha   90.00
_cell.angle_beta   90.00
_cell.angle_gamma   90.00
#
_symmetry.space_group_name_H-M   'P 1'
#
loop_
_entity.id
_entity.type
_entity.pdbx_description
1 polymer ?
#
loop_
_entity_poly.entity_id
_entity_poly.type
_entity_poly.pdbx_seq_one_letter_code
_entity_poly.pdbx_strand_id
1 'polypeptide(L)'
;MRARLQVFTSALTVRAARHDASKLQEPEKSGYDQLTIALKDCEYGSDAYRAALASLRPVIAHHYEHNTHHPEHYPNGIAGMSLLDIVEMLCDWKAASERTKQGSIAQSLAHNRERFGVDPQLAAIFENTVRELGW
;
A
#
# COMPACT_ATOMS: atom_id res chain seq x y z
N MET A 1 -11.68 27.12 7.26
CA MET A 1 -11.86 25.65 7.33
C MET A 1 -11.92 24.99 5.95
N ARG A 2 -12.98 25.19 5.15
CA ARG A 2 -13.16 24.56 3.82
C ARG A 2 -11.94 24.60 2.90
N ALA A 3 -11.31 25.77 2.75
CA ALA A 3 -10.12 25.93 1.91
C ALA A 3 -8.93 25.04 2.35
N ARG A 4 -8.79 24.75 3.66
CA ARG A 4 -7.72 23.86 4.16
C ARG A 4 -8.02 22.40 3.86
N LEU A 5 -9.29 21.99 3.97
CA LEU A 5 -9.72 20.65 3.53
C LEU A 5 -9.49 20.46 2.02
N GLN A 6 -9.78 21.48 1.21
CA GLN A 6 -9.55 21.43 -0.23
C GLN A 6 -8.07 21.24 -0.60
N VAL A 7 -7.15 21.91 0.11
CA VAL A 7 -5.71 21.69 -0.08
C VAL A 7 -5.34 20.23 0.18
N PHE A 8 -5.87 19.64 1.26
CA PHE A 8 -5.60 18.25 1.61
C PHE A 8 -6.15 17.27 0.55
N THR A 9 -7.39 17.46 0.11
CA THR A 9 -8.00 16.62 -0.93
C THR A 9 -7.28 16.75 -2.27
N SER A 10 -6.88 17.97 -2.67
CA SER A 10 -6.14 18.17 -3.92
C SER A 10 -4.76 17.50 -3.88
N ALA A 11 -4.09 17.52 -2.72
CA ALA A 11 -2.84 16.80 -2.55
C ALA A 11 -3.04 15.29 -2.73
N LEU A 12 -4.08 14.71 -2.13
CA LEU A 12 -4.43 13.30 -2.33
C LEU A 12 -4.78 12.97 -3.78
N THR A 13 -5.50 13.84 -4.50
CA THR A 13 -5.80 13.64 -5.92
C THR A 13 -4.53 13.56 -6.77
N VAL A 14 -3.57 14.45 -6.53
CA VAL A 14 -2.28 14.43 -7.24
C VAL A 14 -1.50 13.15 -6.91
N ARG A 15 -1.52 12.73 -5.65
CA ARG A 15 -0.84 11.50 -5.21
C ARG A 15 -1.46 10.24 -5.82
N ALA A 16 -2.79 10.14 -5.88
CA ALA A 16 -3.48 9.04 -6.53
C ALA A 16 -3.06 8.88 -8.01
N ALA A 17 -2.97 9.99 -8.75
CA ALA A 17 -2.50 9.94 -10.14
C ALA A 17 -1.03 9.47 -10.27
N ARG A 18 -0.17 9.89 -9.33
CA ARG A 18 1.25 9.48 -9.31
C ARG A 18 1.44 8.02 -8.88
N HIS A 19 0.65 7.57 -7.91
CA HIS A 19 0.65 6.19 -7.44
C HIS A 19 0.47 5.21 -8.59
N ASP A 20 -0.54 5.44 -9.44
CA ASP A 20 -0.81 4.57 -10.58
C ASP A 20 0.22 4.75 -11.70
N ALA A 21 0.63 5.99 -11.96
CA ALA A 21 1.62 6.29 -13.00
C ALA A 21 3.00 5.67 -12.73
N SER A 22 3.41 5.54 -11.47
CA SER A 22 4.70 4.92 -11.10
C SER A 22 4.84 3.51 -11.68
N LYS A 23 3.76 2.72 -11.61
CA LYS A 23 3.70 1.33 -12.08
C LYS A 23 3.60 1.20 -13.62
N LEU A 24 3.50 2.32 -14.33
CA LEU A 24 3.40 2.36 -15.80
C LEU A 24 4.69 2.84 -16.47
N GLN A 25 5.75 3.09 -15.71
CA GLN A 25 7.05 3.55 -16.19
C GLN A 25 8.16 2.58 -15.79
N GLU A 26 9.23 2.52 -16.57
CA GLU A 26 10.40 1.71 -16.22
C GLU A 26 11.14 2.32 -15.00
N PRO A 27 11.73 1.49 -14.12
CA PRO A 27 11.85 0.02 -14.21
C PRO A 27 10.64 -0.75 -13.65
N GLU A 28 9.63 -0.06 -13.10
CA GLU A 28 8.51 -0.70 -12.40
C GLU A 28 7.56 -1.43 -13.34
N LYS A 29 7.29 -0.85 -14.50
CA LYS A 29 6.35 -1.38 -15.48
C LYS A 29 6.64 -2.84 -15.83
N SER A 30 7.84 -3.11 -16.33
CA SER A 30 8.23 -4.46 -16.75
C SER A 30 8.22 -5.46 -15.58
N GLY A 31 8.59 -5.02 -14.38
CA GLY A 31 8.53 -5.86 -13.18
C GLY A 31 7.11 -6.19 -12.73
N TYR A 32 6.21 -5.21 -12.71
CA TYR A 32 4.80 -5.44 -12.33
C TYR A 32 4.03 -6.24 -13.39
N ASP A 33 4.36 -6.09 -14.68
CA ASP A 33 3.82 -6.95 -15.74
C ASP A 33 4.20 -8.43 -15.48
N GLN A 34 5.47 -8.69 -15.16
CA GLN A 34 5.94 -10.03 -14.80
C GLN A 34 5.28 -10.55 -13.52
N LEU A 35 5.14 -9.70 -12.49
CA LEU A 35 4.49 -10.06 -11.23
C LEU A 35 3.04 -10.47 -11.46
N THR A 36 2.31 -9.70 -12.25
CA THR A 36 0.90 -9.96 -12.56
C THR A 36 0.72 -11.31 -13.25
N ILE A 37 1.64 -11.66 -14.16
CA ILE A 37 1.65 -12.97 -14.82
C ILE A 37 1.99 -14.08 -13.81
N ALA A 38 3.04 -13.91 -13.02
CA ALA A 38 3.52 -14.93 -12.08
C ALA A 38 2.52 -15.21 -10.94
N LEU A 39 1.82 -14.18 -10.47
CA LEU A 39 0.87 -14.30 -9.36
C LEU A 39 -0.55 -14.71 -9.80
N LYS A 40 -0.84 -14.72 -11.10
CA LYS A 40 -2.19 -14.94 -11.64
C LYS A 40 -2.90 -16.16 -11.07
N ASP A 41 -2.16 -17.26 -10.92
CA ASP A 41 -2.66 -18.55 -10.45
C ASP A 41 -2.05 -18.97 -9.09
N CYS A 42 -1.28 -18.08 -8.44
CA CYS A 42 -0.69 -18.36 -7.14
C CYS A 42 -1.69 -18.13 -6.00
N GLU A 43 -1.73 -19.04 -5.04
CA GLU A 43 -2.39 -18.79 -3.78
C GLU A 43 -1.58 -17.79 -2.93
N TYR A 44 -2.27 -16.81 -2.35
CA TYR A 44 -1.64 -15.79 -1.51
C TYR A 44 -0.89 -16.44 -0.33
N GLY A 45 0.39 -16.07 -0.17
CA GLY A 45 1.23 -16.58 0.92
C GLY A 45 1.86 -17.96 0.69
N SER A 46 1.57 -18.64 -0.42
CA SER A 46 2.22 -19.90 -0.83
C SER A 46 3.72 -19.73 -1.16
N ASP A 47 4.45 -20.84 -1.27
CA ASP A 47 5.87 -20.80 -1.65
C ASP A 47 6.08 -20.23 -3.05
N ALA A 48 5.18 -20.54 -4.00
CA ALA A 48 5.21 -19.96 -5.34
C ALA A 48 4.98 -18.44 -5.32
N TYR A 49 4.04 -17.97 -4.50
CA TYR A 49 3.81 -16.54 -4.26
C TYR A 49 5.06 -15.85 -3.68
N ARG A 50 5.69 -16.46 -2.67
CA ARG A 50 6.91 -15.91 -2.04
C ARG A 50 8.10 -15.91 -3.01
N ALA A 51 8.25 -16.95 -3.83
CA ALA A 51 9.30 -17.02 -4.84
C ALA A 51 9.13 -15.97 -5.94
N ALA A 52 7.89 -15.74 -6.41
CA ALA A 52 7.58 -14.69 -7.37
C ALA A 52 7.85 -13.28 -6.83
N LEU A 53 7.59 -13.03 -5.54
CA LEU A 53 7.99 -11.78 -4.89
C LEU A 53 9.51 -11.64 -4.77
N ALA A 54 10.21 -12.73 -4.47
CA ALA A 54 11.67 -12.72 -4.32
C ALA A 54 12.41 -12.40 -5.63
N SER A 55 11.93 -12.91 -6.78
CA SER A 55 12.54 -12.65 -8.08
C SER A 55 12.39 -11.17 -8.51
N LEU A 56 11.39 -10.47 -7.99
CA LEU A 56 11.10 -9.07 -8.30
C LEU A 56 11.47 -8.10 -7.18
N ARG A 57 12.22 -8.57 -6.18
CA ARG A 57 12.71 -7.75 -5.08
C ARG A 57 13.37 -6.43 -5.51
N PRO A 58 14.18 -6.36 -6.58
CA PRO A 58 14.75 -5.08 -7.04
C PRO A 58 13.69 -4.06 -7.46
N VAL A 59 12.62 -4.51 -8.12
CA VAL A 59 11.53 -3.64 -8.57
C VAL A 59 10.69 -3.17 -7.39
N ILE A 60 10.40 -4.09 -6.47
CA ILE A 60 9.68 -3.76 -5.23
C ILE A 60 10.49 -2.77 -4.37
N ALA A 61 11.81 -2.97 -4.29
CA ALA A 61 12.71 -2.04 -3.57
C ALA A 61 12.72 -0.65 -4.22
N HIS A 62 12.80 -0.58 -5.56
CA HIS A 62 12.65 0.69 -6.28
C HIS A 62 11.32 1.37 -5.95
N HIS A 63 10.22 0.60 -5.94
CA HIS A 63 8.89 1.11 -5.61
C HIS A 63 8.86 1.72 -4.21
N TYR A 64 9.38 1.03 -3.20
CA TYR A 64 9.47 1.55 -1.83
C TYR A 64 10.34 2.79 -1.72
N GLU A 65 11.45 2.86 -2.46
CA GLU A 65 12.33 4.02 -2.47
C GLU A 65 11.67 5.27 -3.08
N HIS A 66 10.78 5.11 -4.05
CA HIS A 66 10.19 6.25 -4.79
C HIS A 66 8.75 6.59 -4.37
N ASN A 67 8.11 5.77 -3.54
CA ASN A 67 6.72 5.96 -3.14
C ASN A 67 6.58 6.09 -1.62
N THR A 68 6.35 7.32 -1.18
CA THR A 68 6.37 7.71 0.24
C THR A 68 5.20 7.18 1.06
N HIS A 69 4.22 6.49 0.48
CA HIS A 69 3.14 5.84 1.25
C HIS A 69 3.55 4.46 1.79
N HIS A 70 4.73 3.93 1.45
CA HIS A 70 5.24 2.70 2.03
C HIS A 70 6.08 2.98 3.29
N PRO A 71 5.86 2.27 4.42
CA PRO A 71 6.70 2.39 5.60
C PRO A 71 8.18 2.14 5.30
N GLU A 72 8.49 1.24 4.37
CA GLU A 72 9.85 0.91 3.93
C GLU A 72 10.61 2.09 3.31
N HIS A 73 9.92 3.14 2.86
CA HIS A 73 10.55 4.38 2.39
C HIS A 73 11.30 5.11 3.50
N TYR A 74 10.87 4.95 4.76
CA TYR A 74 11.36 5.75 5.88
C TYR A 74 12.26 4.95 6.83
N PRO A 75 13.38 5.54 7.29
CA PRO A 75 14.24 4.90 8.30
C PRO A 75 13.54 4.60 9.63
N ASN A 76 12.53 5.39 9.99
CA ASN A 76 11.71 5.24 11.19
C ASN A 76 10.31 4.66 10.90
N GLY A 77 10.12 4.02 9.74
CA GLY A 77 8.88 3.38 9.35
C GLY A 77 7.69 4.33 9.37
N ILE A 78 6.56 3.86 9.91
CA ILE A 78 5.31 4.63 9.99
C ILE A 78 5.47 5.97 10.72
N ALA A 79 6.39 6.07 11.69
CA ALA A 79 6.65 7.32 12.40
C ALA A 79 7.30 8.40 11.53
N GLY A 80 7.80 8.07 10.33
CA GLY A 80 8.33 9.02 9.35
C GLY A 80 7.27 9.60 8.42
N MET A 81 6.06 9.04 8.41
CA MET A 81 5.02 9.33 7.43
C MET A 81 4.24 10.60 7.78
N SER A 82 3.83 11.35 6.76
CA SER A 82 2.81 12.40 6.92
C SER A 82 1.41 11.80 6.93
N LEU A 83 0.40 12.57 7.35
CA LEU A 83 -1.01 12.14 7.25
C LEU A 83 -1.44 11.84 5.80
N LEU A 84 -0.84 12.49 4.79
CA LEU A 84 -1.14 12.19 3.39
C LEU A 84 -0.61 10.81 3.00
N ASP A 85 0.59 10.45 3.47
CA ASP A 85 1.16 9.12 3.25
C ASP A 85 0.34 8.04 3.95
N ILE A 86 -0.08 8.30 5.19
CA ILE A 86 -0.90 7.36 5.98
C ILE A 86 -2.25 7.10 5.30
N VAL A 87 -2.90 8.14 4.77
CA VAL A 87 -4.17 7.99 4.04
C VAL A 87 -3.97 7.21 2.75
N GLU A 88 -2.94 7.53 1.97
CA GLU A 88 -2.64 6.78 0.74
C GLU A 88 -2.29 5.32 1.03
N MET A 89 -1.51 5.04 2.08
CA MET A 89 -1.16 3.69 2.51
C MET A 89 -2.40 2.85 2.85
N LEU A 90 -3.34 3.42 3.61
CA LEU A 90 -4.58 2.72 3.95
C LEU A 90 -5.41 2.42 2.69
N CYS A 91 -5.47 3.34 1.73
CA CYS A 91 -6.11 3.14 0.44
C CYS A 91 -5.42 2.06 -0.40
N ASP A 92 -4.08 2.03 -0.44
CA ASP A 92 -3.33 0.99 -1.16
C ASP A 92 -3.58 -0.39 -0.54
N TRP A 93 -3.58 -0.51 0.80
CA TRP A 93 -3.92 -1.76 1.48
C TRP A 93 -5.36 -2.20 1.19
N LYS A 94 -6.31 -1.27 1.11
CA LYS A 94 -7.68 -1.57 0.70
C LYS A 94 -7.71 -2.11 -0.74
N ALA A 95 -7.09 -1.41 -1.68
CA ALA A 95 -7.03 -1.84 -3.08
C ALA A 95 -6.32 -3.19 -3.24
N ALA A 96 -5.24 -3.42 -2.49
CA ALA A 96 -4.53 -4.70 -2.49
C ALA A 96 -5.41 -5.85 -1.97
N SER A 97 -6.23 -5.59 -0.94
CA SER A 97 -7.17 -6.59 -0.40
C SER A 97 -8.28 -6.97 -1.41
N GLU A 98 -8.62 -6.10 -2.36
CA GLU A 98 -9.63 -6.40 -3.39
C GLU A 98 -9.09 -7.25 -4.55
N ARG A 99 -7.77 -7.35 -4.69
CA ARG A 99 -7.12 -8.11 -5.79
C ARG A 99 -7.09 -9.61 -5.54
N THR A 100 -7.40 -10.08 -4.33
CA THR A 100 -7.43 -11.51 -4.00
C THR A 100 -8.87 -11.98 -3.72
N LYS A 101 -9.22 -13.19 -4.16
CA LYS A 101 -10.60 -13.71 -4.10
C LYS A 101 -11.21 -13.78 -2.69
N GLN A 102 -10.38 -13.87 -1.65
CA GLN A 102 -10.82 -13.85 -0.24
C GLN A 102 -10.15 -12.72 0.55
N GLY A 103 -9.67 -11.68 -0.12
CA GLY A 103 -8.98 -10.61 0.55
C GLY A 103 -9.92 -9.78 1.43
N SER A 104 -9.39 -9.34 2.56
CA SER A 104 -10.12 -8.56 3.55
C SER A 104 -9.22 -7.45 4.07
N ILE A 105 -9.73 -6.22 4.09
CA ILE A 105 -9.01 -5.11 4.70
C ILE A 105 -8.79 -5.35 6.19
N ALA A 106 -9.74 -5.99 6.90
CA ALA A 106 -9.57 -6.32 8.31
C ALA A 106 -8.39 -7.29 8.54
N GLN A 107 -8.25 -8.32 7.71
CA GLN A 107 -7.10 -9.21 7.75
C GLN A 107 -5.80 -8.48 7.37
N SER A 108 -5.87 -7.57 6.39
CA SER A 108 -4.73 -6.75 5.98
C SER A 108 -4.26 -5.83 7.11
N LEU A 109 -5.17 -5.19 7.84
CA LEU A 109 -4.85 -4.37 9.00
C LEU A 109 -4.19 -5.19 10.11
N ALA A 110 -4.72 -6.37 10.43
CA ALA A 110 -4.12 -7.25 11.43
C ALA A 110 -2.70 -7.67 11.05
N HIS A 111 -2.49 -8.09 9.80
CA HIS A 111 -1.19 -8.48 9.28
C HIS A 111 -0.19 -7.32 9.25
N ASN A 112 -0.61 -6.18 8.69
CA ASN A 112 0.26 -5.01 8.54
C ASN A 112 0.58 -4.35 9.88
N ARG A 113 -0.31 -4.46 10.88
CA ARG A 113 -0.03 -4.05 12.25
C ARG A 113 1.18 -4.79 12.82
N GLU A 114 1.22 -6.11 12.67
CA GLU A 114 2.36 -6.92 13.12
C GLU A 114 3.60 -6.61 12.28
N ARG A 115 3.48 -6.61 10.95
CA ARG A 115 4.59 -6.39 10.01
C ARG A 115 5.29 -5.04 10.22
N PHE A 116 4.54 -3.96 10.44
CA PHE A 116 5.06 -2.60 10.51
C PHE A 116 5.10 -2.02 11.92
N GLY A 117 4.75 -2.81 12.94
CA GLY A 117 4.73 -2.33 14.32
C GLY A 117 3.77 -1.15 14.54
N VAL A 118 2.57 -1.22 13.97
CA VAL A 118 1.58 -0.13 14.11
C VAL A 118 1.13 -0.03 15.58
N ASP A 119 1.33 1.16 16.16
CA ASP A 119 0.93 1.43 17.54
C ASP A 119 -0.59 1.29 17.75
N PRO A 120 -1.04 0.89 18.96
CA PRO A 120 -2.45 0.62 19.23
C PRO A 120 -3.40 1.78 18.88
N GLN A 121 -2.95 3.03 19.09
CA GLN A 121 -3.76 4.21 18.77
C GLN A 121 -4.00 4.34 17.26
N LEU A 122 -2.95 4.20 16.45
CA LEU A 122 -3.06 4.31 15.00
C LEU A 122 -3.84 3.13 14.41
N ALA A 123 -3.65 1.92 14.95
CA ALA A 123 -4.45 0.76 14.58
C ALA A 123 -5.96 1.00 14.80
N ALA A 124 -6.34 1.55 15.95
CA ALA A 124 -7.74 1.90 16.23
C ALA A 124 -8.28 2.98 15.28
N ILE A 125 -7.45 3.97 14.90
CA ILE A 125 -7.82 4.99 13.89
C ILE A 125 -8.11 4.33 12.55
N PHE A 126 -7.25 3.41 12.08
CA PHE A 126 -7.50 2.66 10.85
C PHE A 126 -8.80 1.86 10.90
N GLU A 127 -9.05 1.12 11.98
CA GLU A 127 -10.28 0.35 12.17
C GLU A 127 -11.53 1.23 12.17
N ASN A 128 -11.46 2.41 12.79
CA ASN A 128 -12.55 3.37 12.80
C ASN A 128 -12.82 3.93 11.40
N THR A 129 -11.77 4.32 10.67
CA THR A 129 -11.88 4.84 9.31
C THR A 129 -12.44 3.78 8.35
N VAL A 130 -11.94 2.55 8.41
CA VAL A 130 -12.47 1.42 7.59
C VAL A 130 -13.96 1.20 7.86
N ARG A 131 -14.37 1.21 9.13
CA ARG A 131 -15.76 1.05 9.53
C ARG A 131 -16.64 2.20 9.03
N GLU A 132 -16.16 3.44 9.13
CA GLU A 132 -16.86 4.63 8.65
C GLU A 132 -17.08 4.60 7.13
N LEU A 133 -16.10 4.14 6.38
CA LEU A 133 -16.16 4.03 4.92
C LEU A 133 -16.90 2.78 4.41
N GLY A 134 -17.24 1.85 5.31
CA GLY A 134 -17.89 0.58 4.95
C GLY A 134 -16.98 -0.36 4.16
N TRP A 135 -15.68 -0.34 4.46
CA TRP A 135 -14.64 -1.14 3.80
C TRP A 135 -14.44 -2.53 4.40
#